data_AF-A0A126RHU3-F1
#
_entry.id   AF-A0A126RHU3-F1
#
_cell.length_a   1.000
_cell.length_b   1.000
_cell.length_c   1.000
_cell.angle_alpha   90.00
_cell.angle_beta   90.00
_cell.angle_gamma   90.00
#
_symmetry.space_group_name_H-M   'P 1'
#
loop_
_entity.id
_entity.type
_entity.pdbx_description
1 polymer ?
#
loop_
_entity_poly.entity_id
_entity_poly.type
_entity_poly.pdbx_seq_one_letter_code
_entity_poly.pdbx_strand_id
1 'polypeptide(L)' 'MVDVYLVSAVHTAIGSYGGSLKDQSPGELAAVPARAAIERAGIDPSQIGRVTLGSVL' A
#
# COMPACT_ATOMS: atom_id res chain seq x y z
N MET A 1 -0.72 -18.44 21.82
CA MET A 1 -1.20 -17.59 20.71
C MET A 1 -0.45 -16.28 20.81
N VAL A 2 0.04 -15.74 19.70
CA VAL A 2 0.70 -14.42 19.67
C VAL A 2 -0.30 -13.39 19.18
N ASP A 3 -0.34 -12.24 19.82
CA ASP A 3 -1.20 -11.13 19.41
C ASP A 3 -0.69 -10.50 18.12
N VAL A 4 -1.61 -10.01 17.29
CA VAL A 4 -1.31 -9.37 16.00
C VAL A 4 -1.89 -7.96 16.00
N TYR A 5 -1.08 -7.00 15.58
CA TYR A 5 -1.41 -5.58 15.63
C TYR A 5 -1.33 -4.95 14.24
N LEU A 6 -2.24 -4.02 13.95
CA LEU A 6 -2.14 -3.12 12.79
C LEU A 6 -1.41 -1.84 13.24
N VAL A 7 -0.20 -1.63 12.72
CA VAL A 7 0.64 -0.49 13.12
C VAL A 7 0.47 0.73 12.21
N SER A 8 -0.07 0.56 11.00
CA SER A 8 -0.45 1.65 10.10
C SER A 8 -1.51 1.19 9.10
N ALA A 9 -2.31 2.14 8.61
CA ALA A 9 -3.30 1.91 7.56
C ALA A 9 -3.46 3.17 6.72
N VAL A 10 -3.28 3.07 5.40
CA VAL A 10 -3.34 4.17 4.45
C VAL A 10 -3.94 3.70 3.13
N HIS A 11 -4.45 4.63 2.32
CA HIS A 11 -4.94 4.34 0.98
C HIS A 11 -4.65 5.52 0.04
N THR A 12 -4.68 5.28 -1.27
CA THR A 12 -4.68 6.36 -2.29
C THR A 12 -6.07 6.99 -2.37
N ALA A 13 -6.19 8.15 -3.00
CA ALA A 13 -7.50 8.58 -3.51
C ALA A 13 -8.08 7.50 -4.45
N ILE A 14 -9.41 7.48 -4.57
CA ILE A 14 -10.11 6.60 -5.51
C ILE A 14 -10.34 7.39 -6.80
N GLY A 15 -9.76 6.91 -7.90
CA GLY A 15 -9.97 7.50 -9.22
C GLY A 15 -11.25 7.00 -9.86
N SER A 16 -12.02 7.89 -10.49
CA SER A 16 -13.12 7.49 -11.37
C SER A 16 -12.61 6.80 -12.62
N TYR A 17 -13.47 6.03 -13.29
CA TYR A 17 -13.14 5.42 -14.58
C TYR A 17 -12.71 6.48 -15.61
N GLY A 18 -11.54 6.31 -16.23
CA GLY A 18 -10.96 7.30 -17.13
C GLY A 18 -10.55 8.63 -16.47
N GLY A 19 -10.44 8.66 -15.13
CA GLY A 19 -10.15 9.85 -14.34
C GLY A 19 -8.66 10.09 -14.05
N SER A 20 -8.40 10.75 -12.91
CA SER A 20 -7.08 11.26 -12.52
C SER A 20 -5.97 10.21 -12.35
N LEU A 21 -6.33 8.94 -12.14
CA LEU A 21 -5.38 7.85 -11.93
C LEU A 21 -5.23 6.93 -13.15
N LYS A 22 -5.88 7.25 -14.28
CA LYS A 22 -5.94 6.37 -15.47
C LYS A 22 -4.57 6.05 -16.09
N ASP A 23 -3.60 6.95 -15.93
CA ASP A 23 -2.28 6.83 -16.54
C ASP A 23 -1.25 6.18 -15.59
N GLN A 24 -1.66 5.81 -14.37
CA GLN A 24 -0.80 5.12 -13.39
C GLN A 24 -0.90 3.61 -13.58
N SER A 25 0.24 2.91 -13.68
CA SER A 25 0.21 1.45 -13.68
C SER A 25 -0.23 0.91 -12.30
N PRO A 26 -0.85 -0.29 -12.23
CA PRO A 26 -1.24 -0.88 -10.95
C PRO A 26 -0.08 -1.01 -9.95
N GLY A 27 1.13 -1.30 -10.42
CA GLY A 27 2.32 -1.41 -9.57
C GLY A 27 2.76 -0.08 -8.97
N GLU A 28 2.75 0.99 -9.77
CA GLU A 28 3.04 2.35 -9.28
C GLU A 28 1.98 2.80 -8.28
N LEU A 29 0.71 2.55 -8.59
CA LEU A 29 -0.41 2.92 -7.72
C LEU A 29 -0.35 2.16 -6.38
N ALA A 30 0.05 0.89 -6.38
CA ALA A 30 0.24 0.10 -5.17
C ALA A 30 1.47 0.51 -4.35
N ALA A 31 2.53 1.01 -5.00
CA ALA A 31 3.75 1.44 -4.32
C ALA A 31 3.55 2.69 -3.45
N VAL A 32 2.65 3.60 -3.84
CA VAL A 32 2.37 4.84 -3.11
C VAL A 32 1.87 4.58 -1.68
N PRO A 33 0.76 3.85 -1.44
CA PRO A 33 0.29 3.58 -0.09
C PRO A 33 1.23 2.63 0.65
N ALA A 34 1.92 1.71 -0.02
CA ALA A 34 2.89 0.82 0.63
C ALA A 34 4.03 1.61 1.29
N ARG A 35 4.64 2.57 0.58
CA ARG A 35 5.70 3.44 1.13
C ARG A 35 5.18 4.29 2.28
N ALA A 36 4.01 4.91 2.12
CA ALA A 36 3.41 5.72 3.17
C ALA A 36 3.03 4.92 4.43
N ALA A 37 2.60 3.66 4.27
CA ALA A 37 2.30 2.78 5.39
C ALA A 37 3.56 2.42 6.19
N ILE A 38 4.66 2.11 5.51
CA ILE A 38 5.96 1.80 6.13
C ILE A 38 6.48 3.02 6.89
N GLU A 39 6.43 4.20 6.26
CA GLU A 39 6.86 5.46 6.88
C GLU A 39 6.01 5.78 8.13
N ARG A 40 4.68 5.68 8.05
CA ARG A 40 3.79 5.93 9.21
C ARG A 40 3.92 4.90 10.32
N ALA A 41 4.29 3.66 9.98
CA ALA A 41 4.59 2.64 10.97
C ALA A 41 5.93 2.89 11.68
N GLY A 42 6.81 3.72 11.11
CA GLY A 42 8.12 4.04 11.69
C GLY A 42 9.07 2.85 11.72
N ILE A 43 8.94 1.92 10.76
CA ILE A 43 9.77 0.70 10.68
C ILE A 43 10.81 0.81 9.57
N ASP A 44 11.93 0.11 9.72
CA ASP A 44 12.90 -0.05 8.63
C ASP A 44 12.30 -1.02 7.58
N PRO A 45 12.25 -0.64 6.29
CA PRO A 45 11.80 -1.53 5.21
C PRO A 45 12.49 -2.91 5.21
N SER A 46 13.73 -3.01 5.69
CA SER A 46 14.48 -4.26 5.79
C SER A 46 13.83 -5.29 6.73
N GLN A 47 12.96 -4.85 7.65
CA GLN A 47 12.25 -5.72 8.59
C GLN A 47 11.05 -6.43 7.95
N ILE A 48 10.66 -6.06 6.73
CA ILE A 48 9.50 -6.62 6.03
C ILE A 48 9.89 -7.97 5.42
N GLY A 49 9.43 -9.05 6.05
CA GLY A 49 9.67 -10.41 5.53
C GLY A 49 8.76 -10.81 4.37
N ARG A 50 7.57 -10.20 4.24
CA ARG A 50 6.61 -10.53 3.18
C ARG A 50 5.68 -9.36 2.88
N VAL A 51 5.38 -9.18 1.59
CA VAL A 51 4.34 -8.29 1.08
C VAL A 51 3.27 -9.13 0.40
N THR A 52 1.99 -8.80 0.60
CA THR A 52 0.87 -9.44 -0.07
C THR A 52 -0.03 -8.34 -0.64
N LEU A 53 -0.28 -8.41 -1.95
CA LEU A 53 -1.07 -7.42 -2.69
C LEU A 53 -2.20 -8.13 -3.43
N GLY A 54 -3.44 -7.68 -3.22
CA GLY A 54 -4.59 -8.14 -4.00
C GLY A 54 -4.73 -7.33 -5.29
N SER A 55 -5.03 -8.00 -6.41
CA SER A 55 -5.28 -7.36 -7.71
C SER A 55 -6.25 -8.19 -8.55
N VAL A 56 -7.13 -7.51 -9.29
CA VAL A 56 -8.07 -8.05 -10.29
C VAL A 56 -8.09 -7.06 -11.47
N LEU A 57 -8.27 -7.56 -12.70
CA LEU A 57 -8.32 -6.77 -13.93
C LEU A 57 -9.75 -6.60 -14.44
#